data_AF-A0A840Y122-F1
#
_entry.id   AF-A0A840Y122-F1
#
_cell.length_a   1.000
_cell.length_b   1.000
_cell.length_c   1.000
_cell.angle_alpha   90.00
_cell.angle_beta   90.00
_cell.angle_gamma   90.00
#
_symmetry.space_group_name_H-M   'P 1'
#
loop_
_entity.id
_entity.type
_entity.pdbx_description
1 polymer ?
#
loop_
_entity_poly.entity_id
_entity_poly.type
_entity_poly.pdbx_seq_one_letter_code
_entity_poly.pdbx_strand_id
1 'polypeptide(L)'
;MILWRAMQVVGVLGILACAHLAWQATPWGGEGWARGRLLYAGAGAIPALALLGIAAIGQALRRQAAEIETLKAMLERVERRSGG
;
A
#
# COMPACT_ATOMS: atom_id res chain seq x y z
N MET A 1 -8.87 -6.12 9.29
CA MET A 1 -7.44 -5.74 9.39
C MET A 1 -6.52 -6.65 8.58
N ILE A 2 -6.75 -7.97 8.57
CA ILE A 2 -5.90 -8.95 7.86
C ILE A 2 -5.77 -8.68 6.35
N LEU A 3 -6.86 -8.34 5.65
CA LEU A 3 -6.82 -8.12 4.19
C LEU A 3 -5.84 -7.01 3.77
N TRP A 4 -5.90 -5.84 4.43
CA TRP A 4 -5.00 -4.72 4.10
C TRP A 4 -3.56 -5.00 4.47
N ARG A 5 -3.33 -5.72 5.57
CA ARG A 5 -1.98 -6.18 5.94
C ARG A 5 -1.45 -7.18 4.91
N ALA A 6 -2.28 -8.10 4.44
CA ALA A 6 -1.90 -9.05 3.40
C ALA A 6 -1.54 -8.32 2.09
N MET A 7 -2.33 -7.33 1.66
CA MET A 7 -2.00 -6.53 0.47
C MET A 7 -0.70 -5.73 0.64
N GLN A 8 -0.43 -5.18 1.82
CA GLN A 8 0.84 -4.51 2.11
C GLN A 8 2.02 -5.48 2.06
N VAL A 9 1.90 -6.66 2.67
CA VAL A 9 2.95 -7.69 2.65
C VAL A 9 3.22 -8.17 1.22
N VAL A 10 2.16 -8.48 0.45
CA VAL A 10 2.29 -8.90 -0.96
C VAL A 10 2.93 -7.80 -1.79
N GLY A 11 2.56 -6.53 -1.59
CA GLY A 11 3.16 -5.40 -2.28
C GLY A 11 4.65 -5.22 -1.94
N VAL A 12 5.03 -5.34 -0.66
CA VAL A 12 6.44 -5.25 -0.23
C VAL A 12 7.25 -6.41 -0.81
N LEU A 13 6.73 -7.64 -0.77
CA LEU A 13 7.38 -8.81 -1.37
C LEU A 13 7.53 -8.64 -2.88
N GLY A 14 6.54 -8.09 -3.56
CA GLY A 14 6.59 -7.77 -4.99
C GLY A 14 7.69 -6.76 -5.32
N ILE A 15 7.83 -5.69 -4.53
CA ILE A 15 8.92 -4.71 -4.70
C ILE A 15 10.28 -5.35 -4.43
N LEU A 16 10.42 -6.15 -3.38
CA LEU A 16 11.67 -6.85 -3.08
C LEU A 16 12.06 -7.85 -4.18
N ALA A 17 11.08 -8.56 -4.75
CA ALA A 17 11.30 -9.45 -5.89
C ALA A 17 11.75 -8.67 -7.15
N CYS A 18 11.12 -7.52 -7.43
CA CYS A 18 11.53 -6.65 -8.54
C CYS A 18 12.92 -6.05 -8.31
N ALA A 19 13.24 -5.65 -7.08
CA ALA A 19 14.57 -5.16 -6.71
C ALA A 19 15.64 -6.25 -6.84
N HIS A 20 15.32 -7.49 -6.47
CA HIS A 20 16.23 -8.63 -6.63
C HIS A 20 16.49 -8.96 -8.10
N LEU A 21 15.44 -8.97 -8.93
CA LEU A 21 15.58 -9.15 -10.38
C LEU A 21 16.39 -8.02 -11.03
N ALA A 22 16.18 -6.78 -10.59
CA ALA A 22 16.96 -5.63 -11.05
C ALA A 22 18.43 -5.77 -10.63
N TRP A 23 18.71 -6.22 -9.40
CA TRP A 23 20.07 -6.48 -8.93
C TRP A 23 20.77 -7.55 -9.77
N GLN A 24 20.13 -8.68 -10.04
CA GLN A 24 20.67 -9.74 -10.91
C GLN A 24 20.88 -9.31 -12.37
N ALA A 25 20.21 -8.25 -12.83
CA ALA A 25 20.39 -7.70 -14.16
C ALA A 25 21.60 -6.73 -14.27
N THR A 26 22.24 -6.40 -13.14
CA THR A 26 23.43 -5.55 -13.09
C THR A 26 24.72 -6.38 -12.99
N PRO A 27 25.85 -5.88 -13.53
CA PRO A 27 27.14 -6.58 -13.48
C PRO A 27 27.70 -6.76 -12.06
N TRP A 28 27.13 -6.09 -11.05
CA TRP A 28 27.48 -6.27 -9.64
C TRP A 28 26.72 -7.42 -8.97
N GLY A 29 25.63 -7.90 -9.57
CA GLY A 29 24.72 -8.88 -8.96
C GLY A 29 24.40 -10.12 -9.80
N GLY A 30 24.88 -10.22 -11.04
CA GLY A 30 24.63 -11.36 -11.92
C GLY A 30 25.67 -11.53 -13.02
N GLU A 31 25.47 -12.54 -13.89
CA GLU A 31 26.38 -12.90 -15.00
C GLU A 31 26.33 -11.91 -16.17
N GLY A 32 26.69 -10.65 -15.92
CA GLY A 32 26.76 -9.59 -16.92
C GLY A 32 25.55 -8.65 -16.97
N TRP A 33 25.62 -7.65 -17.85
CA TRP A 33 24.60 -6.60 -17.93
C TRP A 33 23.43 -7.02 -18.84
N ALA A 34 22.22 -7.15 -18.27
CA ALA A 34 21.03 -7.61 -19.00
C ALA A 34 19.90 -6.57 -18.99
N ARG A 35 19.98 -5.59 -19.90
CA ARG A 35 19.01 -4.48 -20.02
C ARG A 35 17.54 -4.91 -20.11
N GLY A 36 17.24 -6.01 -20.81
CA GLY A 36 15.88 -6.53 -20.94
C GLY A 36 15.28 -7.01 -19.62
N ARG A 37 16.08 -7.65 -18.75
CA ARG A 37 15.64 -8.07 -17.41
C ARG A 37 15.40 -6.87 -16.49
N LEU A 38 16.19 -5.80 -16.64
CA LEU A 38 16.01 -4.56 -15.90
C LEU A 38 14.68 -3.86 -16.25
N LEU A 39 14.33 -3.81 -17.54
CA LEU A 39 13.05 -3.25 -18.02
C LEU A 39 11.86 -4.07 -17.53
N TYR A 40 11.97 -5.41 -17.55
CA TYR A 40 10.93 -6.30 -17.02
C TYR A 40 10.72 -6.13 -15.50
N ALA A 41 11.81 -6.02 -14.74
CA ALA A 41 11.75 -5.73 -13.31
C ALA A 41 11.08 -4.37 -13.01
N GLY A 42 11.37 -3.35 -13.83
CA GLY A 42 10.72 -2.04 -13.74
C GLY A 42 9.23 -2.11 -14.06
N ALA A 43 8.83 -2.85 -15.10
CA ALA A 43 7.42 -3.05 -15.46
C ALA A 43 6.64 -3.77 -14.35
N GLY A 44 7.26 -4.73 -13.66
CA GLY A 44 6.68 -5.43 -12.51
C GLY A 44 6.59 -4.59 -11.22
N ALA A 45 7.46 -3.57 -11.08
CA ALA A 45 7.44 -2.70 -9.91
C ALA A 45 6.21 -1.77 -9.86
N ILE A 46 5.70 -1.34 -11.02
CA ILE A 46 4.53 -0.46 -11.14
C ILE A 46 3.27 -1.06 -10.50
N PRO A 47 2.82 -2.29 -10.86
CA PRO A 47 1.66 -2.90 -10.22
C PRO A 47 1.89 -3.22 -8.73
N ALA A 48 3.12 -3.53 -8.31
CA ALA A 48 3.45 -3.74 -6.90
C ALA A 48 3.29 -2.43 -6.09
N LEU A 49 3.74 -1.30 -6.63
CA LEU A 49 3.54 0.03 -6.04
C LEU A 49 2.06 0.42 -6.01
N ALA A 50 1.30 0.12 -7.07
CA ALA A 50 -0.14 0.38 -7.12
C ALA A 50 -0.90 -0.40 -6.03
N LEU A 51 -0.56 -1.68 -5.82
CA LEU A 51 -1.14 -2.50 -4.75
C LEU A 51 -0.87 -1.91 -3.35
N LEU A 52 0.35 -1.42 -3.11
CA LEU A 52 0.69 -0.73 -1.87
C LEU A 52 -0.10 0.56 -1.68
N GLY A 53 -0.22 1.37 -2.74
CA GLY A 53 -1.00 2.61 -2.72
C GLY A 53 -2.47 2.37 -2.40
N ILE A 54 -3.10 1.39 -3.06
CA ILE A 54 -4.50 1.01 -2.81
C ILE A 54 -4.69 0.53 -1.38
N ALA A 55 -3.77 -0.30 -0.87
CA ALA A 55 -3.84 -0.79 0.50
C ALA A 55 -3.71 0.32 1.54
N ALA A 56 -2.85 1.31 1.29
CA ALA A 56 -2.69 2.49 2.15
C ALA A 56 -3.94 3.38 2.15
N ILE A 57 -4.49 3.67 0.96
CA ILE A 57 -5.74 4.44 0.80
C ILE A 57 -6.90 3.74 1.51
N GLY A 58 -7.03 2.42 1.34
CA GLY A 58 -8.07 1.63 2.01
C GLY A 58 -7.97 1.64 3.54
N GLN A 59 -6.76 1.74 4.11
CA GLN A 59 -6.57 1.94 5.54
C GLN A 59 -6.93 3.36 6.00
N ALA A 60 -6.57 4.38 5.23
CA ALA A 60 -6.89 5.78 5.54
C ALA A 60 -8.41 6.03 5.53
N LEU A 61 -9.12 5.52 4.50
CA LEU A 61 -10.58 5.63 4.40
C LEU A 61 -11.30 4.99 5.59
N ARG A 62 -10.80 3.86 6.09
CA ARG A 62 -11.35 3.22 7.29
C ARG A 62 -11.18 4.06 8.55
N ARG A 63 -10.03 4.72 8.71
CA ARG A 63 -9.79 5.61 9.85
C ARG A 63 -10.72 6.82 9.80
N GLN A 64 -10.85 7.44 8.62
CA GLN A 64 -11.76 8.56 8.42
C GLN A 64 -13.22 8.18 8.69
N ALA A 65 -13.66 6.99 8.25
CA ALA A 65 -15.01 6.52 8.53
C ALA A 65 -15.27 6.38 10.04
N ALA A 66 -14.31 5.85 10.80
CA ALA A 66 -14.42 5.74 12.25
C ALA A 66 -14.43 7.11 12.94
N GLU A 67 -13.59 8.05 12.49
CA GLU A 67 -13.60 9.42 13.00
C GLU A 67 -14.96 10.10 12.76
N ILE A 68 -15.50 10.01 11.54
CA ILE A 68 -16.82 10.55 11.20
C ILE A 68 -17.91 9.98 12.10
N GLU A 69 -17.87 8.68 12.38
CA GLU A 69 -18.83 8.03 13.29
C GLU A 69 -18.72 8.57 14.71
N THR A 70 -17.50 8.76 15.22
CA THR A 70 -17.30 9.36 16.56
C THR A 70 -17.78 10.80 16.64
N LEU A 71 -17.50 11.62 15.61
CA LEU A 71 -17.97 13.00 15.51
C LEU A 71 -19.50 13.08 15.47
N LYS A 72 -20.15 12.21 14.70
CA LYS A 72 -21.62 12.11 14.66
C LYS A 72 -22.19 11.76 16.04
N ALA A 73 -21.60 10.78 16.73
CA ALA A 73 -22.03 10.39 18.07
C ALA A 73 -21.83 11.51 19.11
N MET A 74 -20.78 12.31 18.98
CA MET A 74 -20.56 13.49 19.84
C MET A 74 -21.59 14.58 19.56
N LEU A 75 -21.86 14.87 18.28
CA LEU A 75 -22.86 15.86 17.88
C LEU A 75 -24.24 15.48 18.42
N GLU A 76 -24.65 14.22 18.26
CA GLU A 76 -25.93 13.72 18.76
C GLU A 76 -26.06 13.82 20.29
N ARG A 77 -24.95 13.67 21.04
CA ARG A 77 -24.93 13.87 22.50
C ARG A 77 -25.04 15.35 22.88
N VAL A 78 -24.40 16.23 22.13
CA VAL A 78 -24.49 17.69 22.35
C VAL A 78 -25.89 18.18 22.03
N GLU A 79 -26.48 17.74 20.92
CA GLU A 79 -27.84 18.07 20.52
C GLU A 79 -28.85 17.62 21.58
N ARG A 80 -28.72 16.39 22.08
CA ARG A 80 -29.53 15.89 23.21
C ARG A 80 -29.36 16.67 24.51
N ARG A 81 -28.20 17.28 24.76
CA ARG A 81 -27.95 18.11 25.95
C ARG A 81 -28.41 19.56 25.79
N SER A 82 -28.49 20.05 24.56
CA SER A 82 -28.79 21.46 24.26
C SER A 82 -30.26 21.70 23.89
N GLY A 83 -31.05 20.65 23.66
CA GLY A 83 -32.46 20.71 23.25
C GLY A 83 -33.42 19.84 24.08
N GLY A 84 -33.14 19.62 25.36
CA GLY A 84 -34.05 19.01 26.33
C GLY A 84 -34.40 19.96 27.45
#